data_AF-A0A0C2BYE6-F1
#
_entry.id   AF-A0A0C2BYE6-F1
#
_cell.length_a   1.000
_cell.length_b   1.000
_cell.length_c   1.000
_cell.angle_alpha   90.00
_cell.angle_beta   90.00
_cell.angle_gamma   90.00
#
_symmetry.space_group_name_H-M   'P 1'
#
loop_
_entity.id
_entity.type
_entity.pdbx_description
1 polymer ?
#
loop_
_entity_poly.entity_id
_entity_poly.type
_entity_poly.pdbx_seq_one_letter_code
_entity_poly.pdbx_strand_id
1 'polypeptide(L)'
;RLEQYPVSGIMIGRGALIKPWIFTEIDERRTWDISANERLDLLKKFVNYGLDHWGSDDAGVERTRRFLLEWLSFQCRYIPVGLLERLPQRINDRPPLYRGRNELETLLSSPRAADWIEISRIL
;
A
#
# COMPACT_ATOMS: atom_id res chain seq x y z
N ARG A 1 8.81 14.58 18.59
CA ARG A 1 9.94 14.99 17.71
C ARG A 1 9.60 16.21 16.86
N LEU A 2 8.42 16.30 16.25
CA LEU A 2 8.03 17.51 15.50
C LEU A 2 7.94 18.77 16.36
N GLU A 3 7.49 18.62 17.61
CA GLU A 3 7.47 19.71 18.60
C GLU A 3 8.87 20.18 19.04
N GLN A 4 9.93 19.46 18.68
CA GLN A 4 11.31 19.76 19.10
C GLN A 4 12.08 20.60 18.08
N TYR A 5 11.57 20.75 16.86
CA TYR A 5 12.25 21.47 15.79
C TYR A 5 11.30 22.49 15.13
N PRO A 6 11.73 23.74 14.89
CA PRO A 6 10.90 24.77 14.26
C PRO A 6 10.80 24.52 12.75
N VAL A 7 10.04 23.50 12.35
CA VAL A 7 9.78 23.17 10.95
C VAL A 7 8.37 23.59 10.55
N SER A 8 8.24 24.26 9.41
CA SER A 8 6.94 24.70 8.88
C SER A 8 6.17 23.59 8.16
N GLY A 9 6.82 22.46 7.87
CA GLY A 9 6.21 21.36 7.13
C GLY A 9 7.04 20.09 7.13
N ILE A 10 6.41 19.00 6.68
CA ILE A 10 6.99 17.65 6.63
C ILE A 10 6.66 17.06 5.27
N MET A 11 7.62 16.36 4.67
CA MET A 11 7.42 15.58 3.45
C MET A 11 7.43 14.08 3.77
N ILE A 12 6.46 13.34 3.21
CA ILE A 12 6.36 11.88 3.31
C ILE A 12 6.49 11.29 1.91
N GLY A 13 7.54 10.50 1.67
CA GLY A 13 7.75 9.79 0.40
C GLY A 13 7.38 8.31 0.51
N ARG A 14 8.38 7.45 0.75
CA ARG A 14 8.22 5.97 0.81
C ARG A 14 7.06 5.49 1.69
N GLY A 15 6.80 6.16 2.82
CA GLY A 15 5.69 5.82 3.71
C GLY A 15 4.33 5.93 3.03
N ALA A 16 4.14 6.88 2.12
CA ALA A 16 2.90 7.05 1.37
C ALA A 16 2.72 5.96 0.29
N LEU A 17 3.82 5.37 -0.24
CA LEU A 17 3.73 4.23 -1.16
C LEU A 17 3.36 2.93 -0.42
N ILE A 18 3.94 2.72 0.76
CA ILE A 18 3.62 1.55 1.60
C ILE A 18 2.20 1.67 2.16
N LYS A 19 1.83 2.87 2.61
CA LYS A 19 0.59 3.16 3.33
C LYS A 19 -0.05 4.46 2.82
N PRO A 20 -0.81 4.44 1.72
CA PRO A 20 -1.42 5.64 1.13
C PRO A 20 -2.34 6.42 2.08
N TRP A 21 -3.00 5.72 3.02
CA TRP A 21 -3.86 6.34 4.04
C TRP A 21 -3.09 6.94 5.22
N ILE A 22 -1.75 7.01 5.18
CA ILE A 22 -0.94 7.64 6.23
C ILE A 22 -1.35 9.10 6.48
N PHE A 23 -1.78 9.83 5.45
CA PHE A 23 -2.23 11.21 5.61
C PHE A 23 -3.49 11.31 6.46
N THR A 24 -4.46 10.40 6.25
CA THR A 24 -5.66 10.28 7.07
C THR A 24 -5.32 9.94 8.52
N GLU A 25 -4.40 8.99 8.74
CA GLU A 25 -3.97 8.65 10.10
C GLU A 25 -3.30 9.81 10.84
N ILE A 26 -2.51 10.62 10.13
CA ILE A 26 -1.84 11.80 10.70
C ILE A 26 -2.88 12.87 11.07
N ASP A 27 -3.81 13.14 10.16
CA ASP A 27 -4.87 14.15 10.36
C ASP A 27 -5.80 13.75 11.51
N GLU A 28 -6.26 12.51 11.51
CA GLU A 28 -7.21 11.98 12.50
C GLU A 28 -6.53 11.49 13.79
N ARG A 29 -5.18 11.54 13.87
CA ARG A 29 -4.37 11.07 15.00
C ARG A 29 -4.73 9.66 15.47
N ARG A 30 -5.02 8.75 14.53
CA ARG A 30 -5.34 7.34 14.82
C ARG A 30 -4.56 6.40 13.93
N THR A 31 -4.37 5.18 14.42
CA THR A 31 -3.91 4.07 13.58
C THR A 31 -5.10 3.43 12.90
N TRP A 32 -5.04 3.23 11.59
CA TRP A 32 -6.11 2.57 10.84
C TRP A 32 -5.74 1.13 10.52
N ASP A 33 -6.42 0.18 11.15
CA ASP A 33 -6.35 -1.23 10.78
C ASP A 33 -7.23 -1.51 9.54
N ILE A 34 -6.78 -1.01 8.38
CA ILE A 34 -7.50 -1.19 7.11
C ILE A 34 -7.62 -2.69 6.75
N SER A 35 -8.76 -3.09 6.21
CA SER A 35 -8.98 -4.45 5.73
C SER A 35 -8.29 -4.72 4.39
N ALA A 36 -8.11 -5.99 4.06
CA ALA A 36 -7.57 -6.41 2.77
C ALA A 36 -8.44 -5.97 1.58
N ASN A 37 -9.77 -5.94 1.75
CA ASN A 37 -10.69 -5.49 0.71
C ASN A 37 -10.59 -3.99 0.47
N GLU A 38 -10.54 -3.17 1.54
CA GLU A 38 -10.33 -1.73 1.40
C GLU A 38 -8.97 -1.43 0.71
N ARG A 39 -7.92 -2.20 1.01
CA ARG A 39 -6.64 -2.11 0.28
C ARG A 39 -6.80 -2.45 -1.21
N LEU A 40 -7.55 -3.50 -1.53
CA LEU A 40 -7.82 -3.89 -2.92
C LEU A 40 -8.62 -2.81 -3.65
N ASP A 41 -9.59 -2.17 -2.99
CA ASP A 41 -10.39 -1.10 -3.59
C ASP A 41 -9.55 0.15 -3.90
N LEU A 42 -8.53 0.44 -3.10
CA LEU A 42 -7.52 1.47 -3.44
C LEU A 42 -6.76 1.11 -4.73
N LEU A 43 -6.41 -0.16 -4.91
CA LEU A 43 -5.75 -0.63 -6.14
C LEU A 43 -6.69 -0.54 -7.35
N LYS A 44 -7.97 -0.95 -7.21
CA LYS A 44 -8.98 -0.80 -8.28
C LYS A 44 -9.13 0.65 -8.70
N LYS A 45 -9.20 1.56 -7.74
CA LYS A 45 -9.29 3.00 -7.99
C LYS A 45 -8.08 3.50 -8.78
N PHE A 46 -6.88 3.05 -8.43
CA PHE A 46 -5.67 3.38 -9.19
C PHE A 46 -5.72 2.84 -10.62
N VAL A 47 -6.13 1.58 -10.82
CA VAL A 47 -6.24 0.98 -12.15
C VAL A 47 -7.24 1.74 -13.00
N ASN A 48 -8.44 2.06 -12.48
CA ASN A 48 -9.44 2.84 -13.20
C ASN A 48 -8.89 4.20 -13.64
N TYR A 49 -8.23 4.93 -12.73
CA TYR A 49 -7.59 6.20 -13.09
C TYR A 49 -6.45 6.04 -14.10
N GLY A 50 -5.69 4.95 -14.03
CA GLY A 50 -4.65 4.63 -15.00
C GLY A 50 -5.23 4.41 -16.39
N LEU A 51 -6.31 3.64 -16.50
CA LEU A 51 -6.97 3.35 -17.78
C LEU A 51 -7.69 4.59 -18.34
N ASP A 52 -8.32 5.41 -17.49
CA ASP A 52 -8.91 6.69 -17.89
C ASP A 52 -7.86 7.67 -18.43
N HIS A 53 -6.65 7.64 -17.86
CA HIS A 53 -5.57 8.57 -18.21
C HIS A 53 -4.70 8.10 -19.38
N TRP A 54 -4.33 6.82 -19.41
CA TRP A 54 -3.42 6.25 -20.41
C TRP A 54 -4.12 5.49 -21.54
N GLY A 55 -5.42 5.21 -21.39
CA GLY A 55 -6.21 4.45 -22.35
C GLY A 55 -6.37 2.98 -21.96
N SER A 56 -7.38 2.34 -22.55
CA SER A 56 -7.68 0.92 -22.42
C SER A 56 -7.23 0.10 -23.63
N ASP A 57 -6.38 0.66 -24.49
CA ASP A 57 -5.67 -0.08 -25.53
C ASP A 57 -4.49 -0.84 -24.92
N ASP A 58 -3.85 -1.71 -25.70
CA ASP A 58 -2.74 -2.54 -25.21
C ASP A 58 -1.62 -1.69 -24.57
N ALA A 59 -1.31 -0.53 -25.16
CA ALA A 59 -0.28 0.37 -24.65
C ALA A 59 -0.66 1.01 -23.30
N GLY A 60 -1.91 1.46 -23.15
CA GLY A 60 -2.43 2.06 -21.93
C GLY A 60 -2.61 1.04 -20.80
N VAL A 61 -3.08 -0.17 -21.13
CA VAL A 61 -3.18 -1.29 -20.18
C VAL A 61 -1.81 -1.69 -19.66
N GLU A 62 -0.82 -1.88 -20.53
CA GLU A 62 0.53 -2.27 -20.10
C GLU A 62 1.23 -1.17 -19.29
N ARG A 63 0.97 0.11 -19.61
CA ARG A 63 1.46 1.23 -18.81
C ARG A 63 0.84 1.26 -17.42
N THR A 64 -0.47 1.08 -17.32
CA THR A 64 -1.19 0.99 -16.05
C THR A 64 -0.66 -0.17 -15.20
N ARG A 65 -0.53 -1.36 -15.81
CA ARG A 65 -0.03 -2.56 -15.17
C ARG A 65 1.38 -2.36 -14.63
N ARG A 66 2.28 -1.76 -15.42
CA ARG A 66 3.65 -1.49 -14.98
C ARG A 66 3.68 -0.67 -13.68
N PHE A 67 2.98 0.48 -13.63
CA PHE A 67 2.98 1.33 -12.44
C PHE A 67 2.25 0.67 -11.26
N LEU A 68 1.22 -0.12 -11.52
CA LEU A 68 0.55 -0.93 -10.48
C LEU A 68 1.55 -1.92 -9.84
N LEU A 69 2.30 -2.67 -10.64
CA LEU A 69 3.29 -3.64 -10.14
C LEU A 69 4.45 -2.94 -9.41
N GLU A 70 4.89 -1.79 -9.90
CA GLU A 70 5.87 -0.94 -9.20
C GLU A 70 5.34 -0.52 -7.82
N TRP A 71 4.07 -0.10 -7.72
CA TRP A 71 3.47 0.28 -6.45
C TRP A 71 3.26 -0.92 -5.50
N LEU A 72 2.81 -2.08 -6.01
CA LEU A 72 2.67 -3.30 -5.21
C LEU A 72 3.98 -3.73 -4.54
N SER A 73 5.13 -3.49 -5.20
CA SER A 73 6.45 -3.73 -4.61
C SER A 73 6.75 -2.93 -3.34
N PHE A 74 6.03 -1.82 -3.11
CA PHE A 74 6.07 -1.04 -1.87
C PHE A 74 4.93 -1.44 -0.93
N GLN A 75 3.71 -1.54 -1.44
CA GLN A 75 2.53 -1.81 -0.61
C GLN A 75 2.61 -3.16 0.09
N CYS A 76 3.29 -4.16 -0.50
CA CYS A 76 3.50 -5.47 0.12
C CYS A 76 4.28 -5.44 1.45
N ARG A 77 4.92 -4.30 1.79
CA ARG A 77 5.65 -4.11 3.05
C ARG A 77 4.74 -3.64 4.19
N TYR A 78 3.48 -3.30 3.90
CA TYR A 78 2.50 -2.99 4.94
C TYR A 78 2.13 -4.25 5.72
N ILE A 79 2.15 -4.14 7.04
CA ILE A 79 1.71 -5.20 7.93
C ILE A 79 0.39 -4.76 8.55
N PRO A 80 -0.65 -5.60 8.52
CA PRO A 80 -1.90 -5.37 9.23
C PRO A 80 -1.67 -5.04 10.70
N VAL A 81 -2.30 -3.96 11.18
CA VAL A 81 -2.12 -3.45 12.54
C VAL A 81 -2.51 -4.50 13.58
N GLY A 82 -3.59 -5.25 13.34
CA GLY A 82 -4.02 -6.33 14.23
C GLY A 82 -3.04 -7.50 14.38
N LEU A 83 -1.98 -7.56 13.56
CA LEU A 83 -0.91 -8.57 13.67
C LEU A 83 0.35 -8.04 14.36
N LEU A 84 0.41 -6.75 14.68
CA LEU A 84 1.58 -6.13 15.30
C LEU A 84 1.47 -6.17 16.83
N GLU A 85 2.51 -6.69 17.49
CA GLU A 85 2.61 -6.64 18.96
C GLU A 85 2.81 -5.23 19.50
N ARG A 86 3.44 -4.35 18.71
CA ARG A 86 3.80 -2.99 19.11
C ARG A 86 3.41 -2.00 18.03
N LEU A 87 2.78 -0.91 18.44
CA LEU A 87 2.42 0.23 17.60
C LEU A 87 3.17 1.50 18.05
N PRO A 88 3.46 2.44 17.14
CA PRO A 88 3.21 2.37 15.69
C PRO A 88 4.27 1.55 14.95
N GLN A 89 3.89 0.99 13.79
CA GLN A 89 4.82 0.32 12.88
C GLN A 89 5.92 1.30 12.42
N ARG A 90 7.19 0.89 12.43
CA ARG A 90 8.29 1.69 11.88
C ARG A 90 8.60 1.25 10.46
N ILE A 91 8.99 2.21 9.62
CA ILE A 91 9.26 1.96 8.19
C ILE A 91 10.40 0.97 7.93
N ASN A 92 11.34 0.83 8.87
CA ASN A 92 12.47 -0.08 8.77
C ASN A 92 12.23 -1.41 9.51
N ASP A 93 11.06 -1.59 10.13
CA ASP A 93 10.75 -2.84 10.78
C ASP A 93 10.65 -3.94 9.72
N ARG A 94 11.41 -5.01 9.95
CA ARG A 94 11.37 -6.21 9.12
C ARG A 94 10.61 -7.25 9.91
N PRO A 95 9.30 -7.40 9.68
CA PRO A 95 8.53 -8.39 10.42
C PRO A 95 9.03 -9.79 10.12
N PRO A 96 8.88 -10.72 11.08
CA PRO A 96 9.00 -12.14 10.77
C PRO A 96 7.96 -12.54 9.73
N LEU A 97 8.16 -13.70 9.10
CA LEU A 97 7.14 -14.28 8.23
C LEU A 97 5.84 -14.46 9.01
N TYR A 98 4.75 -13.94 8.45
CA TYR A 98 3.42 -14.04 9.03
C TYR A 98 2.43 -14.48 7.96
N ARG A 99 1.31 -15.05 8.42
CA ARG A 99 0.13 -15.26 7.59
C ARG A 99 -0.84 -14.12 7.86
N GLY A 100 -1.36 -13.50 6.81
CA GLY A 100 -2.39 -12.48 6.94
C GLY A 100 -3.65 -13.03 7.60
N ARG A 101 -4.53 -12.14 8.06
CA ARG A 101 -5.83 -12.51 8.67
C ARG A 101 -6.72 -13.32 7.72
N ASN A 102 -6.49 -13.20 6.42
CA ASN A 102 -7.11 -14.02 5.37
C ASN A 102 -6.14 -14.21 4.18
N GLU A 103 -6.59 -14.93 3.15
CA GLU A 103 -5.78 -15.26 1.97
C GLU A 103 -5.43 -14.02 1.15
N LEU A 104 -6.39 -13.11 0.93
CA LEU A 104 -6.15 -11.86 0.20
C LEU A 104 -5.09 -11.01 0.90
N GLU A 105 -5.15 -10.90 2.23
CA GLU A 105 -4.16 -10.16 3.01
C GLU A 105 -2.77 -10.78 2.93
N THR A 106 -2.70 -12.11 2.93
CA THR A 106 -1.46 -12.85 2.74
C THR A 106 -0.89 -12.57 1.34
N LEU A 107 -1.73 -12.61 0.30
CA LEU A 107 -1.36 -12.30 -1.07
C LEU A 107 -0.86 -10.85 -1.22
N LEU A 108 -1.59 -9.89 -0.67
CA LEU A 108 -1.24 -8.46 -0.66
C LEU A 108 0.02 -8.14 0.16
N SER A 109 0.50 -9.07 0.99
CA SER A 109 1.74 -8.91 1.77
C SER A 109 2.91 -9.69 1.14
N SER A 110 2.68 -10.39 0.03
CA SER A 110 3.72 -11.20 -0.59
C SER A 110 4.78 -10.33 -1.27
N PRO A 111 6.08 -10.60 -1.07
CA PRO A 111 7.15 -9.92 -1.80
C PRO A 111 7.43 -10.53 -3.18
N ARG A 112 6.65 -11.54 -3.62
CA ARG A 112 6.89 -12.24 -4.89
C ARG A 112 6.22 -11.51 -6.05
N ALA A 113 6.99 -11.21 -7.10
CA ALA A 113 6.45 -10.59 -8.31
C ALA A 113 5.32 -11.41 -8.98
N ALA A 114 5.37 -12.74 -8.88
CA ALA A 114 4.30 -13.61 -9.40
C ALA A 114 2.94 -13.33 -8.71
N ASP A 115 2.95 -13.01 -7.42
CA ASP A 115 1.74 -12.73 -6.65
C ASP A 115 1.22 -11.33 -6.98
N TRP A 116 2.10 -10.38 -7.27
CA TRP A 116 1.69 -9.05 -7.77
C TRP A 116 1.03 -9.15 -9.14
N ILE A 117 1.53 -10.02 -10.01
CA ILE A 117 0.89 -10.31 -11.30
C ILE A 117 -0.50 -10.92 -11.06
N GLU A 118 -0.65 -11.83 -10.11
CA GLU A 118 -1.95 -12.40 -9.76
C GLU A 118 -2.93 -11.34 -9.24
N ILE A 119 -2.48 -10.45 -8.35
CA ILE A 119 -3.27 -9.29 -7.91
C ILE A 119 -3.69 -8.44 -9.11
N SER A 120 -2.82 -8.23 -10.09
CA SER A 120 -3.17 -7.47 -11.30
C SER A 120 -4.16 -8.17 -12.24
N ARG A 121 -4.51 -9.44 -12.02
CA ARG A 121 -5.54 -10.18 -12.79
C ARG A 121 -6.92 -10.08 -12.16
N ILE A 122 -7.00 -9.79 -10.86
CA ILE A 122 -8.27 -9.63 -10.12
C ILE A 122 -8.75 -8.17 -10.07
N LEU A 123 -8.01 -7.26 -10.69
CA LEU A 123 -8.30 -5.83 -10.82
C LEU A 123 -8.75 -5.55 -12.26
#